data_AF-J4XJD4-F1
#
_entry.id   AF-J4XJD4-F1
#
_cell.length_a   1.000
_cell.length_b   1.000
_cell.length_c   1.000
_cell.angle_alpha   90.00
_cell.angle_beta   90.00
_cell.angle_gamma   90.00
#
_symmetry.space_group_name_H-M   'P 1'
#
loop_
_entity.id
_entity.type
_entity.pdbx_description
1 polymer ?
#
loop_
_entity_poly.entity_id
_entity_poly.type
_entity_poly.pdbx_seq_one_letter_code
_entity_poly.pdbx_strand_id
1 'polypeptide(L)'
;MITAVELIFSPKDSKNTRWHNESFRAYADYMETDDFEKGIAQLIAIAEKENTAYMCAEALWFRCHRSMISDYLKAKGWEVEHIMAIDKEEPHSYTAPARIIGDKVVYYDEEVI
;
A
#
# COMPACT_ATOMS: atom_id res chain seq x y z
N MET A 1 25.92 12.13 -8.67
CA MET A 1 25.68 10.84 -9.36
C MET A 1 24.36 10.31 -8.84
N ILE A 2 23.37 10.16 -9.71
CA ILE A 2 22.10 9.52 -9.34
C ILE A 2 22.34 8.02 -9.52
N THR A 3 22.51 7.30 -8.42
CA THR A 3 22.52 5.84 -8.44
C THR A 3 21.06 5.40 -8.39
N ALA A 4 20.52 4.95 -9.51
CA ALA A 4 19.27 4.20 -9.51
C ALA A 4 19.56 2.86 -8.83
N VAL A 5 18.99 2.65 -7.64
CA VAL A 5 18.90 1.30 -7.09
C VAL A 5 17.80 0.62 -7.89
N GLU A 6 18.20 -0.21 -8.85
CA GLU A 6 17.30 -1.23 -9.37
C GLU A 6 16.99 -2.16 -8.20
N LEU A 7 15.88 -1.94 -7.50
CA LEU A 7 15.31 -2.93 -6.61
C LEU A 7 14.87 -4.10 -7.50
N ILE A 8 15.76 -5.07 -7.66
CA ILE A 8 15.47 -6.35 -8.32
C ILE A 8 14.56 -7.15 -7.36
N PHE A 9 13.29 -6.77 -7.29
CA PHE A 9 12.24 -7.70 -6.89
C PHE A 9 11.83 -8.43 -8.16
N SER A 10 12.46 -9.58 -8.42
CA SER A 10 12.04 -10.48 -9.49
C SER A 10 10.66 -11.02 -9.12
N PRO A 11 9.57 -10.68 -9.83
CA PRO A 11 8.21 -11.09 -9.46
C PRO A 11 7.99 -12.60 -9.53
N LYS A 12 8.95 -13.35 -10.09
CA LYS A 12 8.84 -14.81 -10.33
C LYS A 12 8.75 -15.63 -9.04
N ASP A 13 9.36 -15.16 -7.96
CA ASP A 13 9.39 -15.86 -6.67
C ASP A 13 8.61 -15.11 -5.57
N SER A 14 7.82 -14.09 -5.95
CA SER A 14 7.00 -13.33 -5.01
C SER A 14 5.88 -14.19 -4.45
N LYS A 15 5.74 -14.22 -3.13
CA LYS A 15 4.60 -14.87 -2.47
C LYS A 15 3.30 -14.08 -2.66
N ASN A 16 3.37 -12.79 -2.98
CA ASN A 16 2.22 -11.88 -3.09
C ASN A 16 1.39 -12.13 -4.37
N THR A 17 0.88 -13.36 -4.49
CA THR A 17 0.34 -13.92 -5.73
C THR A 17 -1.01 -13.33 -6.14
N ARG A 18 -1.78 -12.74 -5.20
CA ARG A 18 -3.13 -12.20 -5.46
C ARG A 18 -3.14 -10.97 -6.39
N TRP A 19 -2.01 -10.27 -6.53
CA TRP A 19 -1.87 -9.18 -7.50
C TRP A 19 -1.51 -9.71 -8.89
N HIS A 20 -2.41 -9.69 -9.87
CA HIS A 20 -2.05 -10.12 -11.23
C HIS A 20 -1.04 -9.19 -11.92
N ASN A 21 -1.04 -7.90 -11.59
CA ASN A 21 -0.14 -6.91 -12.15
C ASN A 21 1.25 -7.00 -11.50
N GLU A 22 2.29 -7.12 -12.33
CA GLU A 22 3.68 -7.29 -11.86
C GLU A 22 4.19 -6.12 -11.02
N SER A 23 3.84 -4.87 -11.38
CA SER A 23 4.25 -3.69 -10.61
C SER A 23 3.59 -3.65 -9.24
N PHE A 24 2.32 -4.03 -9.11
CA PHE A 24 1.68 -4.15 -7.79
C PHE A 24 2.21 -5.32 -6.99
N ARG A 25 2.54 -6.44 -7.64
CA ARG A 25 3.20 -7.57 -6.97
C ARG A 25 4.56 -7.15 -6.38
N ALA A 26 5.39 -6.48 -7.18
CA ALA A 26 6.68 -5.96 -6.71
C ALA A 26 6.53 -4.91 -5.61
N TYR A 27 5.48 -4.07 -5.67
CA TYR A 27 5.20 -3.13 -4.59
C TYR A 27 4.76 -3.84 -3.30
N ALA A 28 3.97 -4.93 -3.41
CA ALA A 28 3.62 -5.76 -2.25
C ALA A 28 4.88 -6.36 -1.60
N ASP A 29 5.85 -6.81 -2.40
CA ASP A 29 7.13 -7.29 -1.87
C ASP A 29 7.92 -6.16 -1.20
N TYR A 30 7.92 -4.96 -1.79
CA TYR A 30 8.53 -3.78 -1.18
C TYR A 30 7.89 -3.41 0.17
N MET A 31 6.56 -3.59 0.32
CA MET A 31 5.86 -3.34 1.59
C MET A 31 6.34 -4.23 2.74
N GLU A 32 7.04 -5.33 2.45
CA GLU A 32 7.61 -6.24 3.45
C GLU A 32 9.05 -5.88 3.84
N THR A 33 9.58 -4.76 3.31
CA THR A 33 10.94 -4.30 3.60
C THR A 33 10.99 -3.33 4.78
N ASP A 34 12.14 -3.29 5.46
CA ASP A 34 12.42 -2.31 6.51
C ASP A 34 12.30 -0.86 6.02
N ASP A 35 12.57 -0.61 4.73
CA ASP A 35 12.50 0.75 4.17
C ASP A 35 11.05 1.21 3.99
N PHE A 36 10.14 0.31 3.60
CA PHE A 36 8.72 0.61 3.62
C PHE A 36 8.24 0.89 5.06
N GLU A 37 8.59 0.03 6.01
CA GLU A 37 8.21 0.18 7.42
C GLU A 37 8.72 1.51 8.01
N LYS A 38 9.94 1.94 7.68
CA LYS A 38 10.43 3.28 8.06
C LYS A 38 9.62 4.41 7.42
N GLY A 39 9.31 4.30 6.13
CA GLY A 39 8.57 5.32 5.39
C GLY A 39 7.13 5.46 5.90
N ILE A 40 6.44 4.35 6.13
CA ILE A 40 5.07 4.37 6.63
C ILE A 40 5.00 4.87 8.07
N ALA A 41 5.98 4.53 8.92
CA ALA A 41 6.08 5.07 10.27
C ALA A 41 6.27 6.60 10.28
N GLN A 42 7.03 7.15 9.32
CA GLN A 42 7.15 8.61 9.17
C GLN A 42 5.82 9.25 8.76
N LEU A 43 5.09 8.64 7.81
CA LEU A 43 3.78 9.12 7.40
C LEU A 43 2.79 9.12 8.57
N ILE A 44 2.74 8.03 9.34
CA ILE A 44 1.91 7.89 10.54
C ILE A 44 2.26 8.98 11.56
N ALA A 45 3.54 9.18 11.86
CA ALA A 45 3.98 10.19 12.84
C ALA A 45 3.63 11.64 12.43
N ILE A 46 3.48 11.91 11.12
CA ILE A 46 2.98 13.18 10.60
C ILE A 46 1.45 13.24 10.76
N ALA A 47 0.73 12.18 10.37
CA ALA A 47 -0.72 12.09 10.46
C ALA A 47 -1.27 12.16 11.89
N GLU A 48 -0.50 11.73 12.89
CA GLU A 48 -0.84 11.88 14.31
C GLU A 48 -0.82 13.34 14.80
N LYS A 49 -0.14 14.24 14.08
CA LYS A 49 0.06 15.64 14.48
C LYS A 49 -0.77 16.61 13.67
N GLU A 50 -1.00 16.30 12.39
CA GLU A 50 -1.60 17.22 11.43
C GLU A 50 -2.51 16.51 10.44
N ASN A 51 -3.50 17.23 9.90
CA ASN A 51 -4.33 16.75 8.80
C ASN A 51 -3.45 16.50 7.58
N THR A 52 -3.28 15.22 7.23
CA THR A 52 -2.27 14.78 6.26
C THR A 52 -2.91 14.15 5.04
N ALA A 53 -2.53 14.64 3.86
CA ALA A 53 -2.84 14.01 2.58
C ALA A 53 -1.56 13.54 1.90
N TYR A 54 -1.55 12.29 1.42
CA TYR A 54 -0.48 11.74 0.59
C TYR A 54 -0.99 11.44 -0.81
N MET A 55 -0.21 11.79 -1.83
CA MET A 55 -0.66 11.79 -3.22
C MET A 55 0.34 11.10 -4.16
N CYS A 56 -0.18 10.69 -5.32
CA CYS A 56 0.58 10.10 -6.43
C CYS A 56 0.15 10.81 -7.72
N ALA A 57 0.88 10.64 -8.82
CA ALA A 57 0.56 11.27 -10.11
C ALA A 57 -0.70 10.73 -10.80
N GLU A 58 -1.17 9.54 -10.41
CA GLU A 58 -2.39 8.93 -10.95
C GLU A 58 -3.65 9.58 -10.35
N ALA A 59 -4.68 9.83 -11.16
CA ALA A 59 -5.92 10.43 -10.68
C ALA A 59 -6.74 9.43 -9.85
N LEU A 60 -6.85 8.17 -10.30
CA LEU A 60 -7.70 7.16 -9.68
C LEU A 60 -6.95 6.31 -8.65
N TRP A 61 -7.43 6.30 -7.41
CA TRP A 61 -6.69 5.73 -6.28
C TRP A 61 -6.45 4.21 -6.42
N PHE A 62 -7.40 3.50 -7.01
CA PHE A 62 -7.34 2.06 -7.23
C PHE A 62 -6.43 1.65 -8.38
N ARG A 63 -5.83 2.61 -9.09
CA ARG A 63 -4.91 2.35 -10.22
C ARG A 63 -3.44 2.62 -9.89
N CYS A 64 -3.14 3.02 -8.65
CA CYS A 64 -1.77 3.26 -8.21
C CYS A 64 -1.46 2.63 -6.85
N HIS A 65 -0.18 2.65 -6.48
CA HIS A 65 0.32 2.06 -5.24
C HIS A 65 -0.31 2.66 -3.98
N ARG A 66 -0.90 3.86 -4.06
CA ARG A 66 -1.53 4.49 -2.89
C ARG A 66 -2.70 3.68 -2.34
N SER A 67 -3.34 2.86 -3.19
CA SER A 67 -4.34 1.88 -2.74
C SER A 67 -3.76 0.91 -1.72
N MET A 68 -2.54 0.42 -1.95
CA MET A 68 -1.88 -0.55 -1.08
C MET A 68 -1.35 0.08 0.22
N ILE A 69 -0.89 1.33 0.17
CA ILE A 69 -0.59 2.13 1.37
C ILE A 69 -1.87 2.33 2.20
N SER A 70 -2.99 2.61 1.54
CA SER A 70 -4.28 2.81 2.20
C SER A 70 -4.81 1.51 2.83
N ASP A 71 -4.61 0.36 2.16
CA ASP A 71 -4.91 -0.96 2.72
C ASP A 71 -4.11 -1.18 4.02
N TYR A 72 -2.82 -0.85 4.02
CA TYR A 72 -1.95 -0.97 5.19
C TYR A 72 -2.44 -0.09 6.35
N LEU A 73 -2.68 1.19 6.10
CA LEU A 73 -3.15 2.12 7.14
C LEU A 73 -4.50 1.68 7.71
N LYS A 74 -5.42 1.25 6.83
CA LYS A 74 -6.72 0.74 7.25
C LYS A 74 -6.61 -0.53 8.08
N ALA A 75 -5.72 -1.47 7.71
CA ALA A 75 -5.44 -2.66 8.53
C ALA A 75 -4.89 -2.31 9.92
N LYS A 76 -4.18 -1.18 10.03
CA LYS A 76 -3.70 -0.59 11.30
C LYS A 76 -4.75 0.24 12.04
N GLY A 77 -6.00 0.26 11.57
CA GLY A 77 -7.12 0.93 12.23
C GLY A 77 -7.28 2.42 11.90
N TRP A 78 -6.53 2.93 10.92
CA TRP A 78 -6.73 4.30 10.44
C TRP A 78 -7.95 4.42 9.54
N GLU A 79 -8.69 5.51 9.69
CA GLU A 79 -9.68 5.93 8.70
C GLU A 79 -8.96 6.63 7.54
N VAL A 80 -9.18 6.14 6.31
CA VAL A 80 -8.56 6.67 5.10
C VAL A 80 -9.65 7.07 4.11
N GLU A 81 -9.65 8.33 3.71
CA GLU A 81 -10.60 8.92 2.77
C GLU A 81 -9.89 9.34 1.47
N HIS A 82 -10.51 9.06 0.33
CA HIS A 82 -9.99 9.47 -1.00
C HIS A 82 -10.67 10.76 -1.44
N ILE A 83 -9.89 11.84 -1.61
CA ILE A 83 -10.39 13.09 -2.18
C ILE A 83 -10.59 12.91 -3.68
N MET A 84 -11.85 12.88 -4.13
CA MET A 84 -12.22 12.61 -5.52
C MET A 84 -12.54 13.89 -6.30
N ALA A 85 -13.09 14.90 -5.63
CA ALA A 85 -13.33 16.24 -6.15
C ALA A 85 -13.51 17.23 -5.00
N ILE A 86 -13.79 18.50 -5.32
CA ILE A 86 -14.26 19.47 -4.34
C ILE A 86 -15.53 18.91 -3.67
N ASP A 87 -15.54 18.89 -2.34
CA ASP A 87 -16.65 18.39 -1.51
C ASP A 87 -17.08 16.95 -1.83
N LYS A 88 -16.16 16.13 -2.35
CA LYS A 88 -16.40 14.71 -2.62
C LYS A 88 -15.22 13.85 -2.19
N GLU A 89 -15.42 13.16 -1.08
CA GLU A 89 -14.56 12.11 -0.56
C GLU A 89 -15.24 10.73 -0.64
N GLU A 90 -14.42 9.68 -0.71
CA GLU A 90 -14.89 8.29 -0.68
C GLU A 90 -14.03 7.46 0.29
N PRO A 91 -14.64 6.72 1.24
CA PRO A 91 -13.89 5.94 2.21
C PRO A 91 -13.15 4.81 1.50
N HIS A 92 -11.90 4.60 1.89
CA HIS A 92 -11.09 3.54 1.32
C HIS A 92 -11.71 2.18 1.65
N SER A 93 -12.11 1.45 0.61
CA SER A 93 -12.41 0.02 0.70
C SER A 93 -11.15 -0.77 0.41
N TYR A 94 -10.95 -1.89 1.12
CA TYR A 94 -9.81 -2.74 0.87
C TYR A 94 -9.75 -3.16 -0.60
N THR A 95 -8.55 -3.17 -1.17
CA THR A 95 -8.38 -3.69 -2.53
C THR A 95 -8.77 -5.16 -2.58
N ALA A 96 -9.29 -5.61 -3.73
CA ALA A 96 -9.73 -7.01 -3.88
C ALA A 96 -8.64 -8.06 -3.53
N PRO A 97 -7.34 -7.81 -3.82
CA PRO A 97 -6.25 -8.72 -3.44
C PRO A 97 -5.86 -8.69 -1.96
N ALA A 98 -6.36 -7.73 -1.16
CA ALA A 98 -6.02 -7.64 0.25
C ALA A 98 -6.65 -8.80 1.07
N ARG A 99 -5.86 -9.38 1.96
CA ARG A 99 -6.30 -10.20 3.11
C ARG A 99 -5.81 -9.54 4.38
N ILE A 100 -6.61 -9.62 5.44
CA ILE A 100 -6.25 -9.04 6.74
C ILE A 100 -6.00 -10.17 7.73
N ILE A 101 -4.80 -10.19 8.32
CA ILE A 101 -4.39 -11.13 9.36
C ILE A 101 -3.98 -10.29 10.56
N GLY A 102 -4.83 -10.25 11.59
CA GLY A 102 -4.65 -9.33 12.71
C GLY A 102 -4.69 -7.86 12.25
N ASP A 103 -3.60 -7.14 12.48
CA ASP A 103 -3.42 -5.73 12.11
C ASP A 103 -2.59 -5.52 10.83
N LYS A 104 -2.40 -6.59 10.04
CA LYS A 104 -1.58 -6.58 8.83
C LYS A 104 -2.40 -6.89 7.59
N VAL A 105 -2.10 -6.17 6.51
CA VAL A 105 -2.53 -6.54 5.16
C VAL A 105 -1.50 -7.49 4.54
N VAL A 106 -1.97 -8.54 3.89
CA VAL A 106 -1.16 -9.44 3.06
C VAL A 106 -1.84 -9.66 1.70
N TYR A 107 -1.05 -9.98 0.68
CA TYR A 107 -1.53 -10.18 -0.70
C TYR A 107 -1.24 -11.59 -1.23
N TYR A 108 -1.19 -12.55 -0.33
CA TYR A 108 -1.06 -13.97 -0.58
C TYR A 108 -2.19 -14.72 0.13
N ASP A 109 -2.45 -15.93 -0.32
CA ASP A 109 -3.29 -16.87 0.42
C ASP A 109 -2.36 -17.66 1.35
N GLU A 110 -2.72 -17.84 2.63
CA GLU A 110 -1.98 -18.77 3.50
C GLU A 110 -2.05 -20.17 2.87
N GLU A 111 -0.91 -20.86 2.74
CA GLU A 111 -0.96 -22.29 2.44
C GLU A 111 -1.72 -22.94 3.60
N VAL A 112 -2.91 -23.47 3.28
CA VAL A 112 -3.65 -24.33 4.20
C VAL A 112 -2.80 -25.59 4.37
N ILE A 113 -1.97 -25.61 5.42
CA ILE A 113 -1.26 -26.81 5.89
C ILE A 113 -2.30 -27.81 6.39
#